data_AF-A0A857DCD2-F1
#
_entry.id   AF-A0A857DCD2-F1
#
_cell.length_a   1.000
_cell.length_b   1.000
_cell.length_c   1.000
_cell.angle_alpha   90.00
_cell.angle_beta   90.00
_cell.angle_gamma   90.00
#
_symmetry.space_group_name_H-M   'P 1'
#
loop_
_entity.id
_entity.type
_entity.pdbx_description
1 polymer ?
#
loop_
_entity_poly.entity_id
_entity_poly.type
_entity_poly.pdbx_seq_one_letter_code
_entity_poly.pdbx_strand_id
1 'polypeptide(L)'
;MEIKHILEEKDKVIAFERPKKSLNLEIKTEKELEDNLINNLIKLGYEYAKDIKTVQQLEENLKIQMQKLNNITFSKDEWKRFCDNFLLNKNHNFIQKTELLQKQGANRYTLIRDDNSAINLVIIDKNNLYKNTLQVINQFNVNP
;
A
#
# COMPACT_ATOMS: atom_id res chain seq x y z
N MET A 1 30.59 -30.60 5.47
CA MET A 1 30.28 -29.31 6.11
C MET A 1 28.78 -29.33 6.39
N GLU A 2 28.43 -29.52 7.66
CA GLU A 2 27.06 -29.77 8.11
C GLU A 2 26.19 -28.53 7.96
N ILE A 3 25.03 -28.70 7.31
CA ILE A 3 23.97 -27.70 7.30
C ILE A 3 23.20 -27.88 8.61
N LYS A 4 23.49 -27.03 9.61
CA LYS A 4 22.61 -26.88 10.75
C LYS A 4 21.40 -26.07 10.33
N HIS A 5 20.28 -26.77 10.19
CA HIS A 5 18.94 -26.21 10.23
C HIS A 5 18.77 -25.40 11.53
N ILE A 6 18.55 -24.09 11.42
CA ILE A 6 17.97 -23.30 12.50
C ILE A 6 16.64 -22.78 11.96
N LEU A 7 15.57 -23.40 12.43
CA LEU A 7 14.20 -22.92 12.30
C LEU A 7 13.98 -21.91 13.43
N GLU A 8 14.12 -20.62 13.15
CA GLU A 8 13.63 -19.55 14.03
C GLU A 8 12.83 -18.53 13.21
N GLU A 9 11.56 -18.34 13.61
CA GLU A 9 10.57 -17.33 13.20
C GLU A 9 10.62 -16.80 11.75
N LYS A 10 10.43 -17.76 10.83
CA LYS A 10 9.84 -17.71 9.47
C LYS A 10 9.53 -16.33 8.85
N ASP A 11 10.42 -15.95 7.94
CA ASP A 11 10.17 -15.27 6.65
C ASP A 11 10.40 -13.75 6.52
N LYS A 12 11.15 -13.09 7.41
CA LYS A 12 11.59 -11.68 7.17
C LYS A 12 13.07 -11.37 7.37
N VAL A 13 13.89 -12.36 7.71
CA VAL A 13 15.34 -12.19 7.80
C VAL A 13 15.98 -12.94 6.64
N ILE A 14 16.41 -12.21 5.60
CA ILE A 14 17.29 -12.78 4.59
C ILE A 14 18.66 -12.96 5.27
N ALA A 15 19.09 -14.21 5.43
CA ALA A 15 20.43 -14.54 5.88
C ALA A 15 21.44 -13.96 4.87
N PHE A 16 22.20 -12.95 5.32
CA PHE A 16 23.33 -12.28 4.66
C PHE A 16 23.59 -12.69 3.21
N GLU A 17 22.91 -12.03 2.26
CA GLU A 17 23.34 -12.09 0.87
C GLU A 17 24.67 -11.33 0.75
N ARG A 18 25.74 -12.02 0.35
CA ARG A 18 27.02 -11.36 0.08
C ARG A 18 26.78 -10.30 -0.99
N PRO A 19 27.09 -9.01 -0.77
CA PRO A 19 26.93 -8.02 -1.82
C PRO A 19 27.79 -8.47 -3.01
N LYS A 20 27.15 -8.70 -4.16
CA LYS A 20 27.89 -8.84 -5.42
C LYS A 20 28.59 -7.51 -5.63
N LYS A 21 29.91 -7.48 -5.39
CA LYS A 21 30.76 -6.31 -5.63
C LYS A 21 30.75 -6.03 -7.14
N SER A 22 29.83 -5.21 -7.61
CA SER A 22 29.99 -4.48 -8.87
C SER A 22 30.67 -3.17 -8.54
N LEU A 23 31.95 -3.07 -8.89
CA LEU A 23 32.73 -1.84 -8.77
C LEU A 23 32.34 -0.86 -9.90
N ASN A 24 31.05 -0.56 -10.07
CA ASN A 24 30.61 0.46 -11.02
C ASN A 24 30.46 1.77 -10.25
N LEU A 25 31.54 2.57 -10.26
CA LEU A 25 31.52 4.00 -9.93
C LEU A 25 30.87 4.81 -11.07
N GLU A 26 29.84 4.26 -11.72
CA GLU A 26 29.08 4.97 -12.73
C GLU A 26 28.11 5.90 -12.01
N ILE A 27 28.29 7.21 -12.22
CA ILE A 27 27.34 8.22 -11.75
C ILE A 27 26.05 7.99 -12.53
N LYS A 28 25.08 7.36 -11.86
CA LYS A 28 23.73 7.17 -12.41
C LYS A 28 22.92 8.44 -12.22
N THR A 29 22.14 8.79 -13.23
CA THR A 29 21.15 9.85 -13.11
C THR A 29 20.02 9.43 -12.17
N GLU A 30 19.28 10.38 -11.58
CA GLU A 30 18.09 10.07 -10.77
C GLU A 30 17.07 9.23 -11.54
N LYS A 31 16.88 9.53 -12.82
CA LYS A 31 16.01 8.77 -13.72
C LYS A 31 16.44 7.31 -13.82
N GLU A 32 17.72 7.04 -14.03
CA GLU A 32 18.22 5.66 -14.09
C GLU A 32 18.08 4.94 -12.74
N LEU A 33 18.24 5.64 -11.61
CA LEU A 33 18.03 5.06 -10.29
C LEU A 33 16.55 4.73 -10.07
N GLU A 34 15.63 5.62 -10.46
CA GLU A 34 14.18 5.42 -10.37
C GLU A 34 13.71 4.26 -11.25
N ASP A 35 14.15 4.21 -12.52
CA ASP A 35 13.82 3.12 -13.45
C ASP A 35 14.33 1.76 -12.91
N ASN A 36 15.53 1.72 -12.35
CA ASN A 36 16.07 0.52 -11.72
C ASN A 36 15.28 0.11 -10.47
N LEU A 37 14.88 1.06 -9.62
CA LEU A 37 14.06 0.80 -8.43
C LEU A 37 12.70 0.23 -8.81
N ILE A 38 11.99 0.83 -9.77
CA ILE A 38 10.70 0.35 -10.25
C ILE A 38 10.82 -1.06 -10.82
N ASN A 39 11.83 -1.32 -11.66
CA ASN A 39 12.06 -2.65 -12.21
C ASN A 39 12.33 -3.70 -11.12
N ASN A 40 13.04 -3.34 -10.04
CA ASN A 40 13.26 -4.23 -8.91
C ASN A 40 11.97 -4.50 -8.13
N LEU A 41 11.14 -3.47 -7.89
CA LEU A 41 9.84 -3.64 -7.22
C LEU A 41 8.88 -4.52 -8.05
N ILE A 42 8.85 -4.35 -9.37
CA ILE A 42 8.06 -5.21 -10.27
C ILE A 42 8.49 -6.67 -10.14
N LYS A 43 9.81 -6.95 -10.10
CA LYS A 43 10.32 -8.31 -9.87
C LYS A 43 9.92 -8.91 -8.51
N LEU A 44 9.70 -8.06 -7.51
CA LEU A 44 9.19 -8.44 -6.19
C LEU A 44 7.65 -8.57 -6.14
N GLY A 45 6.96 -8.38 -7.27
CA GLY A 45 5.51 -8.55 -7.39
C GLY A 45 4.69 -7.27 -7.18
N TYR A 46 5.32 -6.10 -7.13
CA TYR A 46 4.59 -4.83 -7.12
C TYR A 46 4.02 -4.55 -8.51
N GLU A 47 2.77 -4.10 -8.56
CA GLU A 47 2.19 -3.60 -9.80
C GLU A 47 2.65 -2.16 -10.05
N TYR A 48 3.14 -1.86 -11.26
CA TYR A 48 3.51 -0.50 -11.65
C TYR A 48 2.31 0.24 -12.23
N ALA A 49 1.67 1.09 -11.42
CA ALA A 49 0.49 1.86 -11.77
C ALA A 49 0.85 3.19 -12.47
N LYS A 50 1.54 3.09 -13.62
CA LYS A 50 2.08 4.22 -14.41
C LYS A 50 1.04 5.25 -14.88
N ASP A 51 -0.23 4.89 -14.90
CA ASP A 51 -1.32 5.74 -15.40
C ASP A 51 -1.84 6.72 -14.33
N ILE A 52 -1.45 6.52 -13.06
CA ILE A 52 -1.77 7.43 -11.95
C ILE A 52 -0.84 8.64 -12.02
N LYS A 53 -1.36 9.78 -12.47
CA LYS A 53 -0.63 11.05 -12.62
C LYS A 53 -1.28 12.22 -11.91
N THR A 54 -2.40 11.97 -11.23
CA THR A 54 -3.21 12.99 -10.56
C THR A 54 -3.76 12.45 -9.24
N VAL A 55 -4.14 13.36 -8.34
CA VAL A 55 -4.78 13.00 -7.07
C VAL A 55 -6.11 12.26 -7.31
N GLN A 56 -6.89 12.69 -8.31
CA GLN A 56 -8.14 12.02 -8.66
C GLN A 56 -7.92 10.56 -9.07
N GLN A 57 -6.96 10.29 -9.96
CA GLN A 57 -6.63 8.92 -10.37
C GLN A 57 -6.10 8.08 -9.20
N LEU A 58 -5.37 8.70 -8.27
CA LEU A 58 -4.91 8.04 -7.05
C LEU A 58 -6.09 7.64 -6.15
N GLU A 59 -7.07 8.51 -5.98
CA GLU A 59 -8.30 8.23 -5.21
C GLU A 59 -9.18 7.17 -5.89
N GLU A 60 -9.29 7.20 -7.22
CA GLU A 60 -10.01 6.18 -7.99
C GLU A 60 -9.34 4.80 -7.85
N ASN A 61 -8.02 4.74 -7.95
CA ASN A 61 -7.28 3.51 -7.70
C ASN A 61 -7.45 3.03 -6.24
N LEU A 62 -7.38 3.94 -5.27
CA LEU A 62 -7.60 3.61 -3.86
C LEU A 62 -8.99 2.99 -3.64
N LYS A 63 -10.04 3.53 -4.29
CA LYS A 63 -11.38 2.94 -4.27
C LYS A 63 -11.38 1.50 -4.78
N ILE A 64 -10.73 1.24 -5.92
CA ILE A 64 -10.65 -0.10 -6.51
C ILE A 64 -9.94 -1.07 -5.54
N GLN A 65 -8.83 -0.66 -4.93
CA GLN A 65 -8.11 -1.53 -3.98
C GLN A 65 -8.92 -1.79 -2.71
N MET A 66 -9.64 -0.79 -2.19
CA MET A 66 -10.53 -0.97 -1.03
C MET A 66 -11.68 -1.94 -1.34
N GLN A 67 -12.27 -1.84 -2.52
CA GLN A 67 -13.31 -2.76 -2.98
C GLN A 67 -12.79 -4.19 -3.07
N LYS A 68 -11.60 -4.39 -3.66
CA LYS A 68 -10.95 -5.69 -3.80
C LYS A 68 -10.62 -6.30 -2.43
N LEU A 69 -10.03 -5.52 -1.52
CA LEU A 69 -9.64 -5.97 -0.18
C LEU A 69 -10.85 -6.43 0.65
N ASN A 70 -11.96 -5.69 0.56
CA ASN A 70 -13.16 -5.93 1.37
C ASN A 70 -14.21 -6.79 0.64
N ASN A 71 -13.97 -7.16 -0.62
CA ASN A 71 -14.91 -7.87 -1.48
C ASN A 71 -16.31 -7.20 -1.55
N ILE A 72 -16.32 -5.90 -1.81
CA ILE A 72 -17.55 -5.10 -1.94
C ILE A 72 -17.48 -4.18 -3.15
N THR A 73 -18.62 -3.60 -3.52
CA THR A 73 -18.70 -2.44 -4.42
C THR A 73 -19.31 -1.28 -3.66
N PHE A 74 -18.69 -0.10 -3.73
CA PHE A 74 -19.25 1.11 -3.12
C PHE A 74 -20.13 1.86 -4.11
N SER A 75 -21.26 2.36 -3.63
CA SER A 75 -21.94 3.47 -4.29
C SER A 75 -21.09 4.75 -4.22
N LYS A 76 -21.47 5.78 -4.98
CA LYS A 76 -20.78 7.08 -4.94
C LYS A 76 -20.86 7.70 -3.55
N ASP A 77 -22.03 7.63 -2.91
CA ASP A 77 -22.28 8.25 -1.62
C ASP A 77 -21.65 7.44 -0.47
N GLU A 78 -21.69 6.11 -0.55
CA GLU A 78 -20.97 5.23 0.38
C GLU A 78 -19.46 5.53 0.39
N TRP A 79 -18.84 5.64 -0.80
CA TRP A 79 -17.43 5.97 -0.92
C TRP A 79 -17.11 7.34 -0.32
N LYS A 80 -17.95 8.34 -0.63
CA LYS A 80 -17.78 9.70 -0.09
C LYS A 80 -17.88 9.72 1.43
N ARG A 81 -18.89 9.08 2.02
CA ARG A 81 -19.05 9.00 3.49
C ARG A 81 -17.86 8.29 4.14
N PHE A 82 -17.37 7.20 3.56
CA PHE A 82 -16.21 6.49 4.05
C PHE A 82 -14.95 7.37 4.04
N CYS A 83 -14.69 8.07 2.93
CA CYS A 83 -13.54 8.97 2.83
C CYS A 83 -13.63 10.14 3.80
N ASP A 84 -14.72 10.91 3.78
CA ASP A 84 -14.83 12.14 4.57
C ASP A 84 -14.79 11.88 6.08
N ASN A 85 -15.41 10.78 6.54
CA ASN A 85 -15.52 10.51 7.97
C ASN A 85 -14.32 9.76 8.55
N PHE A 86 -13.60 8.99 7.73
CA PHE A 86 -12.59 8.06 8.22
C PHE A 86 -11.23 8.23 7.51
N LEU A 87 -11.14 7.89 6.22
CA LEU A 87 -9.86 7.72 5.55
C LEU A 87 -9.19 9.05 5.17
N LEU A 88 -9.98 10.00 4.66
CA LEU A 88 -9.57 11.31 4.17
C LEU A 88 -10.17 12.45 5.01
N ASN A 89 -10.44 12.17 6.28
CA ASN A 89 -11.00 13.16 7.20
C ASN A 89 -10.08 14.38 7.28
N LYS A 90 -10.60 15.55 6.90
CA LYS A 90 -9.85 16.82 6.83
C LYS A 90 -9.33 17.27 8.20
N ASN A 91 -9.90 16.78 9.29
CA ASN A 91 -9.44 17.08 10.64
C ASN A 91 -8.26 16.20 11.09
N HIS A 92 -7.91 15.15 10.33
CA HIS A 92 -6.77 14.27 10.64
C HIS A 92 -5.46 14.85 10.10
N ASN A 93 -4.52 15.08 11.01
CA ASN A 93 -3.13 15.36 10.70
C ASN A 93 -2.32 14.05 10.61
N PHE A 94 -1.01 14.16 10.43
CA PHE A 94 -0.13 12.99 10.26
C PHE A 94 -0.16 12.03 11.46
N ILE A 95 -0.43 12.50 12.68
CA ILE A 95 -0.54 11.68 13.89
C ILE A 95 -1.77 10.78 13.79
N GLN A 96 -2.97 11.33 13.53
CA GLN A 96 -4.18 10.49 13.41
C GLN A 96 -4.09 9.52 12.23
N LYS A 97 -3.47 9.94 11.11
CA LYS A 97 -3.22 9.03 9.98
C LYS A 97 -2.25 7.91 10.33
N THR A 98 -1.22 8.20 11.14
CA THR A 98 -0.29 7.18 11.63
C THR A 98 -0.99 6.22 12.58
N GLU A 99 -1.80 6.72 13.51
CA GLU A 99 -2.58 5.88 14.43
C GLU A 99 -3.56 4.98 13.69
N LEU A 100 -4.27 5.52 12.69
CA LEU A 100 -5.18 4.78 11.83
C LEU A 100 -4.52 3.54 11.21
N LEU A 101 -3.27 3.66 10.78
CA LEU A 101 -2.50 2.56 10.17
C LEU A 101 -1.88 1.64 11.22
N GLN A 102 -1.29 2.18 12.28
CA GLN A 102 -0.43 1.44 13.22
C GLN A 102 -1.19 0.84 14.39
N LYS A 103 -2.09 1.60 15.01
CA LYS A 103 -2.78 1.20 16.25
C LYS A 103 -3.65 -0.04 16.00
N GLN A 104 -3.63 -0.97 16.95
CA GLN A 104 -4.41 -2.20 16.86
C GLN A 104 -5.91 -1.89 16.79
N GLY A 105 -6.60 -2.48 15.82
CA GLY A 105 -8.02 -2.27 15.58
C GLY A 105 -8.42 -0.94 14.91
N ALA A 106 -7.53 0.06 14.88
CA ALA A 106 -7.84 1.38 14.30
C ALA A 106 -8.04 1.34 12.77
N ASN A 107 -7.49 0.33 12.10
CA ASN A 107 -7.60 0.12 10.66
C ASN A 107 -8.96 -0.43 10.21
N ARG A 108 -9.97 -0.44 11.08
CA ARG A 108 -11.32 -0.98 10.83
C ARG A 108 -12.37 0.13 10.89
N TYR A 109 -13.39 0.02 10.05
CA TYR A 109 -14.48 0.99 10.00
C TYR A 109 -15.80 0.29 9.71
N THR A 110 -16.84 0.56 10.49
CA THR A 110 -18.20 0.08 10.21
C THR A 110 -18.89 1.08 9.30
N LEU A 111 -19.15 0.68 8.05
CA LEU A 111 -19.91 1.46 7.08
C LEU A 111 -21.39 1.07 7.17
N ILE A 112 -22.25 2.08 7.31
CA ILE A 112 -23.69 1.93 7.06
C ILE A 112 -23.95 2.17 5.57
N ARG A 113 -24.46 1.13 4.93
CA ARG A 113 -24.76 1.07 3.50
C ARG A 113 -26.04 1.83 3.18
N ASP A 114 -26.25 2.09 1.89
CA ASP A 114 -27.46 2.79 1.43
C ASP A 114 -28.76 1.99 1.66
N ASP A 115 -28.66 0.66 1.81
CA ASP A 115 -29.76 -0.23 2.18
C ASP A 115 -29.95 -0.39 3.71
N ASN A 116 -29.27 0.45 4.52
CA ASN A 116 -29.18 0.39 5.97
C ASN A 116 -28.50 -0.87 6.55
N SER A 117 -27.91 -1.74 5.72
CA SER A 117 -27.06 -2.80 6.24
C SER A 117 -25.72 -2.26 6.76
N ALA A 118 -25.09 -2.97 7.68
CA ALA A 118 -23.78 -2.60 8.22
C ALA A 118 -22.72 -3.58 7.76
N ILE A 119 -21.59 -3.06 7.28
CA ILE A 119 -20.42 -3.87 6.90
C ILE A 119 -19.16 -3.34 7.59
N ASN A 120 -18.29 -4.26 7.99
CA ASN A 120 -17.01 -3.91 8.61
C ASN A 120 -15.90 -3.92 7.56
N LEU A 121 -15.35 -2.75 7.28
CA LEU A 121 -14.24 -2.54 6.37
C LEU A 121 -12.91 -2.64 7.11
N VAL A 122 -11.89 -3.08 6.40
CA VAL A 122 -10.47 -2.97 6.75
C VAL A 122 -9.75 -2.17 5.68
N ILE A 123 -8.77 -1.36 6.08
CA ILE A 123 -7.91 -0.63 5.14
C ILE A 123 -6.59 -1.34 4.82
N ILE A 124 -6.17 -2.23 5.73
CA ILE A 124 -5.03 -3.15 5.59
C ILE A 124 -5.40 -4.44 6.31
N ASP A 125 -5.32 -5.59 5.64
CA ASP A 125 -5.44 -6.88 6.31
C ASP A 125 -4.11 -7.27 6.97
N LYS A 126 -4.02 -7.03 8.28
CA LYS A 126 -2.84 -7.36 9.10
C LYS A 126 -2.74 -8.86 9.42
N ASN A 127 -3.82 -9.62 9.26
CA ASN A 127 -3.87 -11.05 9.57
C ASN A 127 -3.48 -11.89 8.34
N ASN A 128 -3.90 -11.46 7.15
CA ASN A 128 -3.53 -12.09 5.88
C ASN A 128 -2.91 -11.06 4.93
N LEU A 129 -1.58 -10.97 4.96
CA LEU A 129 -0.82 -9.99 4.19
C LEU A 129 -1.04 -10.11 2.67
N TYR A 130 -1.29 -11.32 2.17
CA TYR A 130 -1.47 -11.60 0.74
C TYR A 130 -2.75 -11.01 0.14
N LYS A 131 -3.72 -10.59 0.97
CA LYS A 131 -4.93 -9.90 0.50
C LYS A 131 -4.69 -8.44 0.15
N ASN A 132 -3.61 -7.85 0.66
CA ASN A 132 -3.26 -6.47 0.34
C ASN A 132 -2.62 -6.41 -1.05
N THR A 133 -3.00 -5.42 -1.86
CA THR A 133 -2.32 -5.15 -3.13
C THR A 133 -1.16 -4.18 -2.89
N LEU A 134 0.01 -4.48 -3.48
CA LEU A 134 1.18 -3.60 -3.47
C LEU A 134 1.37 -2.98 -4.86
N GLN A 135 1.45 -1.65 -4.90
CA GLN A 135 1.60 -0.89 -6.14
C GLN A 135 2.72 0.15 -5.99
N VAL A 136 3.39 0.46 -7.10
CA VAL A 136 4.36 1.55 -7.22
C VAL A 136 3.87 2.56 -8.26
N ILE A 137 4.10 3.85 -8.00
CA ILE A 137 3.82 4.96 -8.91
C ILE A 137 5.06 5.86 -8.98
N ASN A 138 5.18 6.63 -10.06
CA ASN A 138 6.10 7.77 -10.05
C ASN A 138 5.51 8.92 -9.23
N GLN A 139 6.39 9.79 -8.75
CA GLN A 139 5.97 11.09 -8.24
C GLN A 139 5.25 11.90 -9.33
N PHE A 140 4.23 12.65 -8.93
CA PHE A 140 3.55 13.61 -9.80
C PHE A 140 3.33 14.92 -9.05
N ASN A 141 3.36 16.03 -9.80
CA ASN A 141 3.15 17.35 -9.21
C ASN A 141 1.69 17.53 -8.81
N VAL A 142 1.48 17.86 -7.54
CA VAL A 142 0.21 18.38 -7.06
C VAL A 142 0.37 19.89 -7.03
N ASN A 143 -0.07 20.56 -8.09
CA ASN A 143 -0.09 22.03 -8.08
C ASN A 143 -1.02 22.47 -6.93
N PRO A 144 -0.52 23.25 -5.96
CA PRO A 144 -1.29 23.70 -4.80
C PRO A 144 -2.38 24.70 -5.16
#